data_AF-A0A522YMU5-F1
#
_entry.id   AF-A0A522YMU5-F1
#
_cell.length_a   1.000
_cell.length_b   1.000
_cell.length_c   1.000
_cell.angle_alpha   90.00
_cell.angle_beta   90.00
_cell.angle_gamma   90.00
#
_symmetry.space_group_name_H-M   'P 1'
#
loop_
_entity.id
_entity.type
_entity.pdbx_description
1 polymer ?
#
loop_
_entity_poly.entity_id
_entity_poly.type
_entity_poly.pdbx_seq_one_letter_code
_entity_poly.pdbx_strand_id
1 'polypeptide(L)' 'MLDKDLITEIRRIKEEGRYTLYDLSKRLDIQVTTIERWLRTNRINKVYAKVVRDKLGIV' A
#
# COMPACT_ATOMS: atom_id res chain seq x y z
N MET A 1 -0.24 2.38 -15.11
CA MET A 1 -0.93 2.57 -13.81
C MET A 1 -0.33 3.77 -13.10
N LEU A 2 -1.17 4.76 -12.81
CA LEU A 2 -0.78 5.91 -12.01
C LEU A 2 -0.59 5.47 -10.56
N ASP A 3 0.20 6.22 -9.79
CA ASP A 3 0.39 5.95 -8.36
C ASP A 3 -0.94 5.90 -7.57
N LYS A 4 -1.98 6.57 -8.08
CA LYS A 4 -3.35 6.53 -7.54
C LYS A 4 -4.01 5.15 -7.64
N ASP A 5 -3.75 4.40 -8.70
CA ASP A 5 -4.35 3.07 -8.91
C ASP A 5 -3.82 2.09 -7.84
N LEU A 6 -2.54 2.20 -7.51
CA LEU A 6 -1.91 1.38 -6.48
C LEU A 6 -2.45 1.70 -5.08
N ILE A 7 -2.72 2.97 -4.76
CA ILE A 7 -3.34 3.33 -3.47
C ILE A 7 -4.75 2.75 -3.35
N THR A 8 -5.54 2.81 -4.42
CA THR A 8 -6.86 2.20 -4.45
C THR A 8 -6.78 0.70 -4.21
N GLU A 9 -5.81 0.02 -4.81
CA GLU A 9 -5.62 -1.42 -4.61
C GLU A 9 -5.19 -1.75 -3.18
N ILE A 10 -4.29 -0.96 -2.58
CA ILE A 10 -3.92 -1.12 -1.16
C ILE A 10 -5.16 -0.96 -0.25
N ARG A 11 -6.05 0.00 -0.55
CA ARG A 11 -7.31 0.18 0.20
C ARG A 11 -8.22 -1.03 0.05
N ARG A 12 -8.36 -1.53 -1.17
CA ARG A 12 -9.17 -2.70 -1.48
C ARG A 12 -8.67 -3.93 -0.72
N ILE A 13 -7.38 -4.23 -0.79
CA ILE A 13 -6.76 -5.35 -0.06
C ILE A 13 -6.96 -5.21 1.45
N LYS A 14 -6.84 -3.98 1.97
CA LYS A 14 -7.09 -3.69 3.39
C LYS A 14 -8.52 -4.03 3.79
N GLU A 15 -9.50 -3.64 2.98
CA GLU A 15 -10.93 -3.82 3.25
C GLU A 15 -11.38 -5.27 3.05
N GLU A 16 -11.00 -5.89 1.92
CA GLU A 16 -11.34 -7.28 1.59
C GLU A 16 -10.68 -8.27 2.56
N GLY A 17 -9.41 -8.04 2.90
CA GLY A 17 -8.67 -8.89 3.84
C GLY A 17 -8.92 -8.58 5.31
N ARG A 18 -9.74 -7.56 5.63
CA ARG A 18 -9.92 -7.00 6.98
C ARG A 18 -8.60 -6.69 7.69
N TYR A 19 -7.58 -6.30 6.95
CA TYR A 19 -6.27 -5.98 7.49
C TYR A 19 -6.27 -4.64 8.21
N THR A 20 -5.56 -4.58 9.33
CA THR A 20 -5.18 -3.33 9.96
C THR A 20 -4.00 -2.69 9.23
N LEU A 21 -3.70 -1.42 9.52
CA LEU A 21 -2.47 -0.80 9.02
C LEU A 21 -1.21 -1.50 9.55
N TYR A 22 -1.29 -2.12 10.73
CA TYR A 22 -0.21 -2.91 11.30
C TYR A 22 0.04 -4.19 10.50
N ASP A 23 -1.02 -4.89 10.08
CA ASP A 23 -0.89 -6.09 9.26
C ASP A 23 -0.29 -5.77 7.89
N LEU A 24 -0.75 -4.68 7.27
CA LEU A 24 -0.16 -4.17 6.03
C LEU A 24 1.31 -3.80 6.23
N SER A 25 1.65 -3.16 7.35
CA SER A 25 3.03 -2.82 7.69
C SER A 25 3.92 -4.06 7.75
N LYS A 26 3.46 -5.14 8.39
CA LYS A 26 4.19 -6.41 8.48
C LYS A 26 4.36 -7.08 7.12
N ARG A 27 3.29 -7.12 6.32
CA ARG A 27 3.32 -7.75 4.99
C ARG A 27 4.19 -6.99 4.00
N LEU A 28 4.10 -5.66 4.01
CA LEU A 28 4.83 -4.78 3.10
C LEU A 28 6.24 -4.47 3.58
N ASP A 29 6.56 -4.77 4.85
CA ASP A 29 7.80 -4.35 5.51
C ASP A 29 8.02 -2.84 5.42
N ILE A 30 6.95 -2.08 5.68
CA ILE A 30 6.91 -0.62 5.60
C ILE A 30 6.29 -0.09 6.89
N GLN A 31 6.79 1.02 7.42
CA GLN A 31 6.25 1.62 8.64
C GLN A 31 4.77 2.00 8.49
N VAL A 32 3.97 1.74 9.53
CA VAL A 32 2.54 2.08 9.62
C VAL A 32 2.27 3.54 9.25
N THR A 33 3.07 4.47 9.77
CA THR A 33 2.95 5.92 9.51
C THR A 33 3.14 6.28 8.04
N THR A 34 3.98 5.52 7.33
CA THR A 34 4.22 5.72 5.90
C THR A 34 3.01 5.26 5.09
N ILE A 35 2.45 4.09 5.42
CA ILE A 35 1.21 3.59 4.80
C ILE A 35 0.05 4.54 5.08
N GLU A 36 -0.10 5.00 6.32
CA GLU A 36 -1.12 5.98 6.71
C GLU A 36 -1.01 7.27 5.88
N ARG A 37 0.21 7.82 5.75
CA ARG A 37 0.46 9.02 4.92
C ARG A 37 0.04 8.77 3.48
N TRP A 38 0.37 7.63 2.89
CA TRP A 38 0.01 7.32 1.51
C TRP A 38 -1.49 7.25 1.30
N LEU A 39 -2.19 6.57 2.21
CA LEU A 39 -3.65 6.48 2.17
C LEU A 39 -4.28 7.87 2.33
N ARG A 40 -3.79 8.69 3.26
CA ARG A 40 -4.30 10.04 3.52
C ARG A 40 -4.04 11.01 2.36
N THR A 41 -2.85 10.96 1.77
CA THR A 41 -2.41 11.90 0.72
C THR A 41 -2.72 11.41 -0.69
N ASN A 42 -3.15 10.15 -0.83
CA ASN A 42 -3.35 9.48 -2.10
C ASN A 42 -2.12 9.53 -3.02
N ARG A 43 -0.93 9.36 -2.41
CA ARG A 43 0.37 9.45 -3.08
C ARG A 43 1.31 8.40 -2.54
N ILE A 44 2.00 7.72 -3.44
CA ILE A 44 3.14 6.85 -3.17
C ILE A 44 4.24 7.23 -4.14
N ASN A 45 5.50 7.18 -3.71
CA ASN A 45 6.61 7.47 -4.62
C ASN A 45 6.97 6.23 -5.44
N LYS A 46 7.66 6.42 -6.57
CA LYS A 46 8.00 5.34 -7.51
C LYS A 46 8.81 4.19 -6.87
N VAL A 47 9.70 4.50 -5.92
CA VAL A 47 10.53 3.49 -5.25
C VAL A 47 9.67 2.56 -4.43
N TYR A 48 8.81 3.12 -3.56
CA TYR A 48 7.89 2.32 -2.77
C TYR A 48 6.80 1.67 -3.62
N ALA A 49 6.33 2.32 -4.68
CA ALA A 49 5.33 1.76 -5.58
C ALA A 49 5.82 0.44 -6.20
N LYS A 50 7.10 0.39 -6.60
CA LYS A 50 7.73 -0.83 -7.09
C LYS A 50 7.75 -1.93 -6.01
N VAL A 51 8.26 -1.61 -4.82
CA VAL A 51 8.35 -2.57 -3.70
C VAL A 51 6.97 -3.12 -3.32
N VAL A 52 5.96 -2.27 -3.26
CA VAL A 52 4.60 -2.66 -2.88
C VAL A 52 3.98 -3.56 -3.95
N ARG A 53 4.17 -3.26 -5.24
CA ARG A 53 3.72 -4.12 -6.34
C ARG A 53 4.36 -5.50 -6.26
N ASP A 54 5.68 -5.55 -6.09
CA ASP A 54 6.42 -6.81 -5.99
C ASP A 54 5.93 -7.66 -4.79
N LYS A 55 5.70 -7.04 -3.63
CA LYS A 55 5.22 -7.74 -2.42
C LYS A 55 3.75 -8.15 -2.47
N LEU A 56 2.92 -7.41 -3.18
CA LEU A 56 1.50 -7.74 -3.35
C LEU A 56 1.24 -8.65 -4.56
N GLY A 57 2.26 -8.89 -5.41
CA GLY A 57 2.12 -9.67 -6.63
C GLY A 57 1.30 -8.96 -7.72
N ILE A 58 1.29 -7.62 -7.71
CA ILE A 58 0.54 -6.80 -8.67
C ILE A 58 1.49 -6.41 -9.80
N VAL A 59 1.28 -6.95 -11.00
CA VAL A 59 2.07 -6.69 -12.23
C VAL A 59 1.62 -5.41 -12.91
#